data_AF-A0A5C8ZG89-F1
#
_entry.id   AF-A0A5C8ZG89-F1
#
_cell.length_a   1.000
_cell.length_b   1.000
_cell.length_c   1.000
_cell.angle_alpha   90.00
_cell.angle_beta   90.00
_cell.angle_gamma   90.00
#
_symmetry.space_group_name_H-M   'P 1'
#
loop_
_entity.id
_entity.type
_entity.pdbx_description
1 polymer ?
#
loop_
_entity_poly.entity_id
_entity_poly.type
_entity_poly.pdbx_seq_one_letter_code
_entity_poly.pdbx_strand_id
1 'polypeptide(L)'
;MSPLRVSVLEREPALPGWARADPAWSPLVLGWTDTAGAPVGDALVLRRRVPGSRRFLALLPQPPRLGGLEREASLWRPQAVALLRALGAFAVRVGLGAPSASHAVPELVGAGRAPDRLPADLR
;
A
#
# COMPACT_ATOMS: atom_id res chain seq x y z
N MET A 1 7.03 19.28 2.47
CA MET A 1 7.33 17.86 2.79
C MET A 1 7.75 17.18 1.49
N SER A 2 8.87 16.46 1.48
CA SER A 2 9.34 15.74 0.30
C SER A 2 8.45 14.52 0.02
N PRO A 3 8.15 14.20 -1.25
CA PRO A 3 7.32 13.05 -1.57
C PRO A 3 8.05 11.75 -1.26
N LEU A 4 7.31 10.75 -0.77
CA LEU A 4 7.84 9.41 -0.46
C LEU A 4 8.24 8.71 -1.75
N ARG A 5 9.37 7.99 -1.75
CA ARG A 5 9.75 7.15 -2.90
C ARG A 5 8.96 5.86 -2.87
N VAL A 6 8.51 5.39 -4.03
CA VAL A 6 7.75 4.14 -4.16
C VAL A 6 8.50 3.11 -4.99
N SER A 7 8.43 1.84 -4.59
CA SER A 7 9.00 0.71 -5.32
C SER A 7 8.09 -0.52 -5.24
N VAL A 8 8.35 -1.50 -6.10
CA VAL A 8 7.77 -2.84 -5.97
C VAL A 8 8.58 -3.62 -4.94
N LEU A 9 7.89 -4.30 -4.03
CA LEU A 9 8.49 -5.22 -3.08
C LEU A 9 8.26 -6.66 -3.56
N GLU A 10 9.35 -7.43 -3.63
CA GLU A 10 9.32 -8.88 -3.87
C GLU A 10 8.90 -9.58 -2.58
N ARG A 11 7.59 -9.68 -2.36
CA ARG A 11 7.00 -10.39 -1.21
C ARG A 11 5.67 -11.00 -1.56
N GLU A 12 5.34 -12.09 -0.87
CA GLU A 12 4.04 -12.74 -0.96
C GLU A 12 3.06 -12.11 0.05
N PRO A 13 1.99 -11.42 -0.39
CA PRO A 13 1.01 -10.84 0.51
C PRO A 13 -0.15 -11.79 0.81
N ALA A 14 -0.75 -11.63 1.99
CA ALA A 14 -2.06 -12.20 2.25
C ALA A 14 -3.11 -11.55 1.34
N LEU A 15 -3.92 -12.37 0.66
CA LEU A 15 -4.97 -11.91 -0.24
C LEU A 15 -6.35 -11.95 0.44
N PRO A 16 -7.24 -11.00 0.12
CA PRO A 16 -8.63 -11.12 0.52
C PRO A 16 -9.28 -12.33 -0.16
N GLY A 17 -10.25 -12.96 0.51
CA GLY A 17 -10.84 -14.25 0.07
C GLY A 17 -11.38 -14.22 -1.37
N TRP A 18 -12.03 -13.13 -1.78
CA TRP A 18 -12.54 -12.95 -3.14
C TRP A 18 -11.43 -12.91 -4.19
N ALA A 19 -10.26 -12.34 -3.88
CA ALA A 19 -9.13 -12.29 -4.80
C ALA A 19 -8.41 -13.64 -4.87
N ARG A 20 -8.37 -14.38 -3.76
CA ARG A 20 -7.85 -15.75 -3.73
C ARG A 20 -8.73 -16.72 -4.54
N ALA A 21 -10.04 -16.48 -4.59
CA ALA A 21 -11.00 -17.33 -5.29
C ALA A 21 -11.05 -17.13 -6.81
N ASP A 22 -10.52 -16.01 -7.33
CA ASP A 22 -10.54 -15.70 -8.76
C ASP A 22 -9.08 -15.57 -9.29
N PRO A 23 -8.59 -16.54 -10.09
CA PRO A 23 -7.21 -16.55 -10.58
C PRO A 23 -6.90 -15.43 -11.58
N ALA A 24 -7.90 -14.66 -12.01
CA ALA A 24 -7.66 -13.46 -12.82
C ALA A 24 -6.93 -12.36 -12.02
N TRP A 25 -6.91 -12.44 -10.68
CA TRP A 25 -6.19 -11.53 -9.82
C TRP A 25 -4.78 -12.04 -9.52
N SER A 26 -3.81 -11.15 -9.68
CA SER A 26 -2.42 -11.40 -9.30
C SER A 26 -1.93 -10.30 -8.35
N PRO A 27 -1.28 -10.65 -7.23
CA PRO A 27 -0.78 -9.64 -6.31
C PRO A 27 0.43 -8.89 -6.86
N LEU A 28 0.64 -7.72 -6.27
CA LEU A 28 1.82 -6.88 -6.32
C LEU A 28 1.85 -6.11 -5.02
N VAL A 29 3.01 -5.96 -4.37
CA VAL A 29 3.13 -5.12 -3.18
C VAL A 29 3.98 -3.90 -3.51
N LEU A 30 3.45 -2.72 -3.16
CA LEU A 30 4.20 -1.48 -3.21
C LEU A 30 4.76 -1.18 -1.83
N GLY A 31 5.99 -0.66 -1.79
CA GLY A 31 6.65 -0.16 -0.60
C GLY A 31 6.97 1.33 -0.76
N TRP A 32 6.91 2.05 0.34
CA TRP A 32 7.34 3.44 0.41
C TRP A 32 8.52 3.61 1.34
N THR A 33 9.45 4.47 0.92
CA THR A 33 10.57 4.93 1.75
C THR A 33 10.60 6.46 1.83
N ASP A 34 11.15 6.96 2.93
CA ASP A 34 11.42 8.38 3.07
C ASP A 34 12.62 8.82 2.21
N THR A 35 13.03 10.09 2.34
CA THR A 35 14.18 10.61 1.59
C THR A 35 15.51 9.97 1.97
N ALA A 36 15.63 9.48 3.20
CA ALA A 36 16.81 8.78 3.73
C ALA A 36 16.82 7.28 3.36
N GLY A 37 15.74 6.77 2.75
CA GLY A 37 15.59 5.38 2.37
C GLY A 37 15.00 4.49 3.46
N ALA A 38 14.57 5.06 4.58
CA ALA A 38 13.93 4.29 5.65
C ALA A 38 12.52 3.84 5.21
N PRO A 39 12.11 2.59 5.48
CA PRO A 39 10.78 2.10 5.13
C PRO A 39 9.70 2.82 5.93
N VAL A 40 8.71 3.33 5.22
CA VAL A 40 7.56 4.08 5.79
C VAL A 40 6.29 3.23 5.78
N GLY A 41 6.18 2.29 4.84
CA GLY A 41 5.00 1.44 4.76
C GLY A 41 4.82 0.70 3.44
N ASP A 42 3.65 0.08 3.29
CA ASP A 42 3.31 -0.76 2.16
C ASP A 42 1.82 -0.71 1.74
N ALA A 43 1.53 -1.30 0.58
CA ALA A 43 0.19 -1.51 0.08
C ALA A 43 0.09 -2.73 -0.82
N LEU A 44 -0.99 -3.49 -0.64
CA LEU A 44 -1.41 -4.51 -1.60
C LEU A 44 -2.01 -3.85 -2.84
N VAL A 45 -1.55 -4.27 -4.01
CA VAL A 45 -2.16 -3.99 -5.31
C VAL A 45 -2.57 -5.31 -5.94
N LEU A 46 -3.83 -5.41 -6.31
CA LEU A 46 -4.37 -6.53 -7.06
C LEU A 46 -4.45 -6.14 -8.53
N ARG A 47 -3.77 -6.92 -9.38
CA ARG A 47 -3.71 -6.71 -10.82
C ARG A 47 -4.67 -7.66 -11.51
N ARG A 48 -5.56 -7.13 -12.35
CA ARG A 48 -6.39 -7.93 -13.26
C ARG A 48 -6.03 -7.62 -14.70
N ARG A 49 -5.48 -8.59 -15.41
CA ARG A 49 -5.07 -8.43 -16.82
C ARG A 49 -6.30 -8.40 -17.72
N VAL A 50 -6.21 -7.63 -18.80
CA VAL A 50 -7.18 -7.68 -19.89
C VAL A 50 -6.77 -8.82 -20.83
N PRO A 51 -7.66 -9.77 -21.17
CA PRO A 51 -7.36 -10.83 -22.12
C PRO A 51 -6.82 -10.25 -23.45
N GLY A 52 -5.74 -10.85 -23.97
CA GLY A 52 -5.11 -10.39 -25.21
C GLY A 52 -4.28 -9.09 -25.08
N SER A 53 -4.06 -8.56 -23.88
CA SER A 53 -3.27 -7.35 -23.65
C SER A 53 -2.23 -7.54 -22.54
N ARG A 54 -1.15 -6.76 -22.62
CA ARG A 54 -0.17 -6.61 -21.52
C ARG A 54 -0.64 -5.63 -20.44
N ARG A 55 -1.76 -4.93 -20.67
CA ARG A 55 -2.31 -3.94 -19.73
C ARG A 55 -3.16 -4.60 -18.64
N PHE A 56 -3.23 -3.96 -17.49
CA PHE A 56 -4.02 -4.44 -16.35
C PHE A 56 -4.74 -3.31 -15.60
N LEU A 57 -5.78 -3.67 -14.86
CA LEU A 57 -6.36 -2.83 -13.82
C LEU A 57 -5.55 -3.02 -12.54
N ALA A 58 -5.08 -1.95 -11.92
CA ALA A 58 -4.52 -1.96 -10.58
C ALA A 58 -5.62 -1.57 -9.57
N LEU A 59 -5.89 -2.44 -8.60
CA LEU A 59 -6.85 -2.20 -7.53
C LEU A 59 -6.13 -2.28 -6.18
N LEU A 60 -6.10 -1.18 -5.46
CA LEU A 60 -5.72 -1.13 -4.06
C LEU A 60 -6.99 -1.37 -3.23
N PRO A 61 -7.18 -2.56 -2.63
CA PRO A 61 -8.40 -2.85 -1.87
C PRO A 61 -8.55 -1.93 -0.65
N GLN A 62 -7.44 -1.43 -0.12
CA GLN A 62 -7.35 -0.46 0.96
C GLN A 62 -6.31 0.62 0.60
N PRO A 63 -6.38 1.82 1.20
CA PRO A 63 -5.28 2.78 1.15
C PRO A 63 -3.96 2.14 1.64
N PRO A 64 -2.79 2.68 1.24
CA PRO A 64 -1.52 2.24 1.79
C PRO A 64 -1.48 2.45 3.31
N ARG A 65 -0.71 1.64 4.04
CA ARG A 65 -0.42 1.87 5.45
C ARG A 65 0.93 2.58 5.54
N LEU A 66 0.95 3.88 5.86
CA LEU A 66 2.15 4.73 5.78
C LEU A 66 2.48 5.41 7.12
N GLY A 67 2.15 4.77 8.25
CA GLY A 67 2.44 5.31 9.58
C GLY A 67 1.72 6.63 9.87
N GLY A 68 0.53 6.86 9.30
CA GLY A 68 -0.27 8.07 9.48
C GLY A 68 -0.22 9.04 8.29
N LEU A 69 0.71 8.83 7.35
CA LEU A 69 0.83 9.65 6.13
C LEU A 69 -0.19 9.27 5.05
N GLU A 70 -0.90 8.15 5.20
CA GLU A 70 -1.85 7.67 4.20
C GLU A 70 -3.05 8.62 3.97
N ARG A 71 -3.37 9.47 4.96
CA ARG A 71 -4.42 10.50 4.86
C ARG A 71 -4.04 11.64 3.92
N GLU A 72 -2.75 11.89 3.72
CA GLU A 72 -2.25 12.91 2.81
C GLU A 72 -1.95 12.27 1.44
N ALA A 73 -3.00 12.10 0.63
CA ALA A 73 -2.91 11.43 -0.66
C ALA A 73 -1.86 12.05 -1.60
N SER A 74 -1.62 13.35 -1.47
CA SER A 74 -0.63 14.10 -2.24
C SER A 74 0.79 13.55 -2.06
N LEU A 75 1.12 12.96 -0.91
CA LEU A 75 2.46 12.46 -0.60
C LEU A 75 2.81 11.12 -1.26
N TRP A 76 1.81 10.29 -1.57
CA TRP A 76 2.05 8.92 -2.01
C TRP A 76 1.39 8.59 -3.36
N ARG A 77 0.21 9.16 -3.63
CA ARG A 77 -0.63 8.75 -4.76
C ARG A 77 -0.03 9.07 -6.13
N PRO A 78 0.53 10.27 -6.38
CA PRO A 78 1.09 10.58 -7.70
C PRO A 78 2.22 9.62 -8.10
N GLN A 79 3.14 9.34 -7.18
CA GLN A 79 4.26 8.44 -7.46
C GLN A 79 3.82 6.99 -7.64
N ALA A 80 2.90 6.50 -6.80
CA ALA A 80 2.37 5.15 -6.92
C ALA A 80 1.60 4.94 -8.23
N VAL A 81 0.79 5.93 -8.63
CA VAL A 81 0.09 5.90 -9.92
C VAL A 81 1.10 5.91 -11.06
N ALA A 82 2.14 6.76 -11.02
CA ALA A 82 3.17 6.80 -12.05
C ALA A 82 3.89 5.46 -12.20
N LEU A 83 4.30 4.82 -11.09
CA LEU A 83 4.93 3.50 -11.10
C LEU A 83 3.97 2.44 -11.69
N LEU A 84 2.72 2.38 -11.23
CA LEU A 84 1.75 1.41 -11.73
C LEU A 84 1.46 1.61 -13.23
N ARG A 85 1.37 2.86 -13.69
CA ARG A 85 1.22 3.20 -15.11
C ARG A 85 2.42 2.70 -15.92
N ALA A 86 3.64 2.92 -15.43
CA ALA A 86 4.86 2.42 -16.06
C ALA A 86 4.90 0.89 -16.14
N LEU A 87 4.34 0.19 -15.15
CA LEU A 87 4.21 -1.27 -15.17
C LEU A 87 3.14 -1.77 -16.17
N GLY A 88 2.24 -0.91 -16.66
CA GLY A 88 1.19 -1.25 -17.61
C GLY A 88 -0.24 -1.13 -17.08
N ALA A 89 -0.45 -0.50 -15.93
CA ALA A 89 -1.79 -0.23 -15.43
C ALA A 89 -2.53 0.75 -16.37
N PHE A 90 -3.71 0.38 -16.87
CA PHE A 90 -4.56 1.32 -17.63
C PHE A 90 -5.52 2.11 -16.72
N ALA A 91 -5.73 1.64 -15.49
CA ALA A 91 -6.49 2.32 -14.45
C ALA A 91 -5.95 1.92 -13.09
N VAL A 92 -6.03 2.86 -12.13
CA VAL A 92 -5.69 2.64 -10.72
C VAL A 92 -6.92 3.00 -9.88
N ARG A 93 -7.43 2.04 -9.10
CA ARG A 93 -8.56 2.22 -8.19
C ARG A 93 -8.08 2.05 -6.76
N VAL A 94 -8.56 2.90 -5.86
CA VAL A 94 -8.31 2.81 -4.43
C VAL A 94 -9.64 2.62 -3.73
N GLY A 95 -9.70 1.62 -2.87
CA GLY A 95 -10.92 1.21 -2.19
C GLY A 95 -11.82 0.32 -3.05
N LEU A 96 -12.46 -0.62 -2.39
CA LEU A 96 -13.65 -1.31 -2.87
C LEU A 96 -14.85 -0.50 -2.39
N GLY A 97 -15.79 -0.14 -3.27
CA GLY A 97 -17.00 0.59 -2.88
C GLY A 97 -18.00 -0.21 -2.02
N ALA A 98 -17.58 -1.23 -1.27
CA ALA A 98 -18.40 -2.11 -0.41
C ALA A 98 -17.52 -2.78 0.70
N PRO A 99 -18.09 -3.26 1.83
CA PRO A 99 -17.48 -3.18 3.16
C PRO A 99 -16.20 -4.02 3.32
N SER A 100 -15.17 -3.39 3.91
CA SER A 100 -13.91 -4.04 4.24
C SER A 100 -14.11 -5.11 5.32
N ALA A 101 -13.81 -6.36 5.01
CA ALA A 101 -13.34 -7.29 6.04
C ALA A 101 -11.94 -6.82 6.46
N SER A 102 -11.80 -6.39 7.71
CA SER A 102 -10.50 -6.04 8.29
C SER A 102 -9.60 -7.27 8.26
N HIS A 103 -8.41 -7.16 7.67
CA HIS A 103 -7.39 -8.19 7.78
C HIS A 103 -6.40 -7.77 8.86
N ALA A 104 -6.26 -8.60 9.89
CA ALA A 104 -5.23 -8.46 10.91
C ALA A 104 -3.84 -8.53 10.26
N VAL A 105 -2.96 -7.63 10.68
CA VAL A 105 -1.57 -7.53 10.23
C VAL A 105 -0.74 -8.55 11.02
N PRO A 106 0.14 -9.37 10.41
CA PRO A 106 1.26 -9.93 11.16
C PRO A 106 2.17 -8.77 11.54
N GLU A 107 2.32 -8.52 12.84
CA GLU A 107 3.20 -7.47 13.37
C GLU A 107 4.56 -7.49 12.68
N LEU A 108 4.93 -6.37 12.07
CA LEU A 108 6.30 -6.12 11.69
C LEU A 108 7.07 -5.82 12.98
N VAL A 109 7.48 -6.87 13.69
CA VAL A 109 8.33 -6.76 14.87
C VAL A 109 9.69 -6.21 14.44
N GLY A 110 10.01 -5.03 15.00
CA GLY A 110 11.38 -4.60 15.25
C GLY A 110 11.80 -3.32 14.54
N ALA A 111 11.60 -2.16 15.18
CA ALA A 111 12.69 -1.25 15.56
C ALA A 111 12.12 0.08 16.11
N GLY A 112 12.50 0.44 17.34
CA GLY A 112 12.47 1.82 17.81
C GLY A 112 11.49 2.13 18.96
N ARG A 113 11.91 1.76 20.17
CA ARG A 113 11.72 2.48 21.44
C ARG A 113 10.73 3.67 21.42
N ALA A 114 9.61 3.52 22.14
CA ALA A 114 8.75 4.62 22.54
C ALA A 114 9.55 5.67 23.34
N PRO A 115 9.39 6.98 23.10
CA PRO A 115 9.86 7.98 24.04
C PRO A 115 9.02 7.91 25.33
N ASP A 116 9.76 7.77 26.43
CA ASP A 116 9.34 7.85 27.82
C ASP A 116 8.56 9.13 28.11
N ARG A 117 7.49 9.01 28.91
CA ARG A 117 6.91 10.00 29.84
C ARG A 117 6.55 11.41 29.30
N LEU A 118 5.26 11.73 29.35
CA LEU A 118 4.82 13.09 29.68
C LEU A 118 4.55 13.17 31.18
N PRO A 119 5.12 14.13 31.93
CA PRO A 119 4.85 14.33 33.34
C PRO A 119 3.44 14.90 33.52
N ALA A 120 2.67 14.30 34.44
CA ALA A 120 1.32 14.73 34.81
C ALA A 120 1.40 15.62 36.05
N ASP A 121 1.83 16.85 35.84
CA ASP A 121 1.72 17.95 36.79
C ASP A 121 1.41 19.23 36.02
N LEU A 122 0.12 19.47 35.81
CA LEU A 122 -0.45 20.80 35.57
C LEU A 122 -1.97 20.77 35.89
N ARG A 123 -2.24 21.04 37.18
CA ARG A 123 -3.46 21.59 37.81
C ARG A 123 -4.75 20.79 37.82
#